data_AF-A0A8J7G4A0-F1
#
_entry.id   AF-A0A8J7G4A0-F1
#
_cell.length_a   1.000
_cell.length_b   1.000
_cell.length_c   1.000
_cell.angle_alpha   90.00
_cell.angle_beta   90.00
_cell.angle_gamma   90.00
#
_symmetry.space_group_name_H-M   'P 1'
#
loop_
_entity.id
_entity.type
_entity.pdbx_description
1 polymer ?
#
loop_
_entity_poly.entity_id
_entity_poly.type
_entity_poly.pdbx_seq_one_letter_code
_entity_poly.pdbx_strand_id
1 'polypeptide(L)' 'MNLDIKTHITTNLSASEIEKYYTERVRSRLRQMINVLSVTAERKDKRI' A
#
# COMPACT_ATOMS: atom_id res chain seq x y z
N MET A 1 18.08 11.90 -7.97
CA MET A 1 17.35 11.46 -9.19
C MET A 1 16.06 10.81 -8.75
N ASN A 2 14.93 11.28 -9.27
CA ASN A 2 13.67 10.52 -9.22
C ASN A 2 13.61 9.75 -10.53
N LEU A 3 13.49 8.42 -10.48
CA LEU A 3 13.55 7.57 -11.68
C LEU A 3 12.19 7.42 -12.38
N ASP A 4 11.12 8.01 -11.81
CA ASP A 4 9.73 7.95 -12.30
C ASP A 4 9.24 6.53 -12.65
N ILE A 5 9.75 5.53 -11.92
CA ILE A 5 9.37 4.14 -12.09
C ILE A 5 8.04 3.89 -11.37
N LYS A 6 7.01 3.51 -12.14
CA LYS A 6 5.73 3.07 -11.60
C LYS A 6 5.93 1.84 -10.72
N THR A 7 5.73 2.00 -9.41
CA THR A 7 5.92 0.95 -8.41
C THR A 7 4.58 0.48 -7.88
N HIS A 8 4.37 -0.84 -7.86
CA HIS A 8 3.17 -1.46 -7.31
C HIS A 8 3.60 -2.45 -6.22
N ILE A 9 2.89 -2.45 -5.10
CA ILE A 9 3.14 -3.37 -3.99
C ILE A 9 1.81 -3.95 -3.49
N THR A 10 1.88 -5.16 -2.96
CA THR A 10 0.77 -5.81 -2.25
C THR A 10 1.28 -6.30 -0.90
N THR A 11 0.48 -6.13 0.14
CA THR A 11 0.83 -6.58 1.49
C THR A 11 -0.43 -7.05 2.20
N ASN A 12 -0.26 -7.98 3.15
CA ASN A 12 -1.29 -8.39 4.08
C ASN A 12 -1.43 -7.45 5.28
N LEU A 13 -0.63 -6.38 5.35
CA LEU A 13 -0.63 -5.42 6.45
C LEU A 13 -1.51 -4.20 6.12
N SER A 14 -2.29 -3.77 7.10
CA SER A 14 -2.97 -2.48 7.11
C SER A 14 -2.00 -1.32 7.31
N ALA A 15 -2.44 -0.09 7.02
CA ALA A 15 -1.63 1.11 7.25
C ALA A 15 -1.19 1.25 8.72
N SER A 16 -2.06 0.90 9.67
CA SER A 16 -1.76 0.95 11.10
C SER A 16 -0.73 -0.11 11.50
N GLU A 17 -0.78 -1.30 10.91
CA GLU A 17 0.22 -2.34 11.13
C GLU A 17 1.58 -1.95 10.54
N ILE A 18 1.59 -1.36 9.34
CA ILE A 18 2.82 -0.82 8.75
C ILE A 18 3.46 0.23 9.68
N GLU A 19 2.66 1.14 10.24
CA GLU A 19 3.16 2.13 11.19
C GLU A 19 3.69 1.48 12.48
N LYS A 20 2.99 0.46 13.00
CA LYS A 20 3.40 -0.29 14.20
C LYS A 20 4.72 -1.05 14.00
N TYR A 21 4.89 -1.72 12.85
CA TYR A 21 6.06 -2.56 12.59
C TYR A 21 7.24 -1.81 11.98
N TYR A 22 6.98 -0.78 11.16
CA TYR A 22 8.00 -0.08 10.36
C TYR A 22 8.08 1.42 10.63
N THR A 23 7.35 1.93 11.61
CA THR A 23 7.30 3.35 12.04
C THR A 23 6.50 4.29 11.14
N GLU A 24 6.17 5.46 11.69
CA GLU A 24 5.46 6.55 11.02
C GLU A 24 6.15 6.98 9.72
N ARG A 25 7.50 7.04 9.72
CA ARG A 25 8.27 7.50 8.56
C ARG A 25 8.04 6.62 7.34
N VAL A 26 8.05 5.29 7.50
CA VAL A 26 7.84 4.35 6.40
C VAL A 26 6.41 4.47 5.89
N ARG A 27 5.43 4.49 6.80
CA ARG A 27 4.02 4.66 6.44
C ARG A 27 3.77 5.97 5.69
N SER A 28 4.38 7.06 6.14
CA SER A 28 4.28 8.39 5.52
C SER A 28 4.86 8.42 4.10
N ARG A 29 6.01 7.78 3.88
CA ARG A 29 6.61 7.64 2.55
C ARG A 29 5.75 6.81 1.61
N LEU A 30 5.23 5.67 2.07
CA LEU A 30 4.31 4.85 1.28
C LEU A 30 3.07 5.64 0.86
N ARG A 31 2.47 6.41 1.77
CA ARG A 31 1.31 7.27 1.45
C ARG A 31 1.61 8.32 0.38
N GLN A 32 2.86 8.80 0.28
CA GLN A 32 3.27 9.76 -0.74
C GLN A 32 3.62 9.09 -2.09
N MET A 33 4.02 7.82 -2.07
CA MET A 33 4.51 7.11 -3.25
C MET A 33 3.43 6.31 -3.98
N ILE A 34 2.36 5.89 -3.30
CA ILE A 34 1.34 5.00 -3.86
C ILE A 34 -0.08 5.41 -3.46
N ASN A 35 -1.03 5.07 -4.33
CA ASN A 35 -2.46 5.07 -4.00
C ASN A 35 -2.79 3.78 -3.25
N VAL A 36 -3.32 3.90 -2.04
CA VAL A 36 -3.67 2.75 -1.20
C VAL A 36 -5.05 2.21 -1.60
N LEU A 37 -5.13 0.90 -1.82
CA LEU A 37 -6.37 0.18 -2.12
C LEU A 37 -6.53 -0.97 -1.12
N SER A 38 -7.59 -0.92 -0.31
CA SER A 38 -7.95 -2.04 0.57
C SER A 38 -8.75 -3.08 -0.21
N VAL A 39 -8.28 -4.32 -0.23
CA VAL A 39 -8.96 -5.45 -0.86
C VAL A 39 -9.51 -6.36 0.24
N THR A 40 -10.83 -6.57 0.23
CA THR A 40 -11.49 -7.53 1.11
C THR A 40 -11.47 -8.92 0.48
N ALA A 41 -11.37 -9.97 1.30
CA ALA A 41 -11.30 -11.35 0.83
C ALA A 41 -12.54 -11.79 0.03
N GLU A 42 -13.71 -11.21 0.34
CA GLU A 42 -14.99 -11.54 -0.29
C GLU A 42 -15.25 -10.76 -1.59
N ARG A 43 -14.27 -9.99 -2.08
CA ARG A 43 -14.47 -9.15 -3.24
C ARG A 43 -14.58 -9.99 -4.52
N LYS A 44 -15.77 -10.02 -5.12
CA LYS A 44 -15.97 -10.57 -6.47
C LYS A 44 -15.05 -9.88 -7.46
N ASP A 45 -14.44 -10.66 -8.36
CA ASP A 45 -13.62 -10.11 -9.43
C ASP A 45 -14.50 -9.21 -10.30
N LYS A 46 -14.05 -7.98 -10.52
CA LYS A 46 -14.78 -6.95 -11.28
C LYS A 46 -14.87 -7.24 -12.78
N ARG A 47 -14.15 -8.26 -13.25
CA ARG A 47 -14.13 -8.70 -14.66
C ARG A 47 -15.18 -9.76 -14.96
N ILE A 48 -15.90 -10.24 -13.94
CA ILE A 48 -16.98 -11.25 -14.05
C ILE A 48 -18.33 -10.58 -13.90
#